data_AF-A0A9E0YPW0-F1
#
_entry.id   AF-A0A9E0YPW0-F1
#
_cell.length_a   1.000
_cell.length_b   1.000
_cell.length_c   1.000
_cell.angle_alpha   90.00
_cell.angle_beta   90.00
_cell.angle_gamma   90.00
#
_symmetry.space_group_name_H-M   'P 1'
#
loop_
_entity.id
_entity.type
_entity.pdbx_description
1 polymer ?
#
loop_
_entity_poly.entity_id
_entity_poly.type
_entity_poly.pdbx_seq_one_letter_code
_entity_poly.pdbx_strand_id
1 'polypeptide(L)'
;IRPFEPGVHLGQEVAEFEVLDGGRFRVVTSKGTEFDAGSVIIAAGLGAFQPRRLRAKGLDDLKAANVHYKVTDRKQFSGKRLIVLGGGDSALDWTLDLAGIADHITLVHRRNAYRAQPASVEKMKQLAEQGKVTEQQGTVGEALGVPGRIDALELNTLEREKIRVEGDELLVFWGLAPDLGPIADWSLEIEKKQIPVDTEKFQTSIPGVFAVGDINTYPGKKKLILSGFHEAALAAFGVQKHLDPEARQFLQYTTTSPIMHKRLGVEKEEKKETAG
;
A
#
# COMPACT_ATOMS: atom_id res chain seq x y z
N ILE A 1 -16.63 -3.78 13.90
CA ILE A 1 -16.90 -2.46 13.25
C ILE A 1 -18.39 -2.26 12.94
N ARG A 2 -19.16 -3.32 12.61
CA ARG A 2 -20.61 -3.26 12.29
C ARG A 2 -21.48 -2.33 13.16
N PRO A 3 -21.32 -2.23 14.49
CA PRO A 3 -22.18 -1.35 15.30
C PRO A 3 -22.04 0.15 15.01
N PHE A 4 -20.95 0.58 14.37
CA PHE A 4 -20.65 1.98 14.11
C PHE A 4 -20.72 2.39 12.63
N GLU A 5 -20.96 1.42 11.73
CA GLU A 5 -21.18 1.63 10.29
C GLU A 5 -20.29 2.72 9.63
N PRO A 6 -18.94 2.69 9.77
CA PRO A 6 -18.11 3.73 9.19
C PRO A 6 -18.16 3.66 7.65
N GLY A 7 -18.13 4.82 7.00
CA GLY A 7 -17.91 4.90 5.56
C GLY A 7 -16.53 4.34 5.20
N VAL A 8 -16.47 3.31 4.36
CA VAL A 8 -15.21 2.66 3.96
C VAL A 8 -14.97 2.85 2.47
N HIS A 9 -13.87 3.51 2.13
CA HIS A 9 -13.49 3.89 0.77
C HIS A 9 -12.18 3.17 0.38
N LEU A 10 -12.28 1.99 -0.25
CA LEU A 10 -11.12 1.17 -0.63
C LEU A 10 -10.63 1.44 -2.06
N GLY A 11 -9.39 0.99 -2.35
CA GLY A 11 -8.81 1.05 -3.69
C GLY A 11 -8.59 2.47 -4.22
N GLN A 12 -8.39 3.43 -3.31
CA GLN A 12 -8.07 4.81 -3.58
C GLN A 12 -7.07 5.30 -2.53
N GLU A 13 -6.22 6.23 -2.93
CA GLU A 13 -5.22 6.87 -2.08
C GLU A 13 -5.72 8.26 -1.72
N VAL A 14 -5.43 8.76 -0.52
CA VAL A 14 -5.64 10.17 -0.21
C VAL A 14 -4.52 10.96 -0.87
N ALA A 15 -4.87 11.78 -1.86
CA ALA A 15 -3.92 12.47 -2.73
C ALA A 15 -3.70 13.92 -2.30
N GLU A 16 -4.74 14.60 -1.80
CA GLU A 16 -4.66 16.00 -1.40
C GLU A 16 -5.20 16.17 0.03
N PHE A 17 -4.56 17.06 0.76
CA PHE A 17 -4.94 17.48 2.09
C PHE A 17 -4.74 18.99 2.19
N GLU A 18 -5.78 19.68 2.65
CA GLU A 18 -5.78 21.13 2.83
C GLU A 18 -6.46 21.48 4.15
N VAL A 19 -5.85 22.40 4.90
CA VAL A 19 -6.45 23.00 6.10
C VAL A 19 -7.32 24.16 5.64
N LEU A 20 -8.61 24.09 5.95
CA LEU A 20 -9.60 25.11 5.62
C LEU A 20 -9.79 26.11 6.76
N ASP A 21 -10.44 27.24 6.44
CA ASP A 21 -10.89 28.20 7.43
C ASP A 21 -11.82 27.57 8.48
N GLY A 22 -11.71 28.04 9.72
CA GLY A 22 -12.52 27.52 10.83
C GLY A 22 -12.05 26.17 11.39
N GLY A 23 -10.84 25.71 11.03
CA GLY A 23 -10.24 24.50 11.58
C GLY A 23 -10.78 23.20 10.98
N ARG A 24 -11.32 23.27 9.76
CA ARG A 24 -11.79 22.11 8.99
C ARG A 24 -10.71 21.61 8.04
N PHE A 25 -10.91 20.42 7.47
CA PHE A 25 -9.95 19.77 6.60
C PHE A 25 -10.62 19.27 5.33
N ARG A 26 -10.07 19.67 4.18
CA ARG A 26 -10.44 19.13 2.87
C ARG A 26 -9.49 17.99 2.52
N VAL A 27 -10.06 16.84 2.20
CA VAL A 27 -9.31 15.63 1.88
C VAL A 27 -9.81 15.08 0.54
N VAL A 28 -8.93 14.98 -0.46
CA VAL A 28 -9.30 14.51 -1.80
C VAL A 28 -8.57 13.21 -2.11
N THR A 29 -9.30 12.24 -2.65
CA THR A 29 -8.73 10.95 -3.04
C THR A 29 -8.28 10.95 -4.50
N SER A 30 -7.44 9.97 -4.87
CA SER A 30 -7.01 9.74 -6.25
C SER A 30 -8.14 9.39 -7.23
N LYS A 31 -9.38 9.19 -6.74
CA LYS A 31 -10.60 9.02 -7.54
C LYS A 31 -11.47 10.28 -7.57
N GLY A 32 -11.01 11.39 -7.00
CA GLY A 32 -11.74 12.65 -6.92
C GLY A 32 -12.85 12.68 -5.86
N THR A 33 -12.91 11.70 -4.96
CA THR A 33 -13.82 11.78 -3.81
C THR A 33 -13.28 12.82 -2.84
N GLU A 34 -14.12 13.77 -2.44
CA GLU A 34 -13.77 14.85 -1.55
C GLU A 34 -14.49 14.69 -0.20
N PHE A 35 -13.74 14.87 0.88
CA PHE A 35 -14.26 14.88 2.25
C PHE A 35 -14.00 16.24 2.87
N ASP A 36 -15.03 16.76 3.52
CA ASP A 36 -14.93 17.87 4.45
C ASP A 36 -15.01 17.30 5.88
N ALA A 37 -13.89 17.36 6.61
CA ALA A 37 -13.74 16.75 7.93
C ALA A 37 -13.46 17.80 9.02
N GLY A 38 -14.01 17.59 10.22
CA GLY A 38 -13.66 18.41 11.39
C GLY A 38 -12.38 17.95 12.11
N SER A 39 -11.87 16.76 11.80
CA SER A 39 -10.62 16.22 12.32
C SER A 39 -10.13 15.08 11.45
N VAL A 40 -8.82 14.85 11.41
CA VAL A 40 -8.18 13.80 10.59
C VAL A 40 -7.29 12.92 11.48
N ILE A 41 -7.38 11.60 11.32
CA ILE A 41 -6.44 10.64 11.92
C ILE A 41 -5.64 9.96 10.80
N ILE A 42 -4.33 10.14 10.81
CA ILE A 42 -3.39 9.52 9.88
C ILE A 42 -2.94 8.18 10.47
N ALA A 43 -3.43 7.09 9.89
CA ALA A 43 -3.07 5.71 10.25
C ALA A 43 -2.39 4.98 9.08
N ALA A 44 -1.47 5.67 8.39
CA ALA A 44 -0.86 5.21 7.14
C ALA A 44 0.18 4.09 7.28
N GLY A 45 0.43 3.58 8.49
CA GLY A 45 1.45 2.56 8.73
C GLY A 45 2.84 3.03 8.34
N LEU A 46 3.55 2.30 7.49
CA LEU A 46 4.86 2.75 6.98
C LEU A 46 4.76 3.72 5.79
N GLY A 47 3.54 4.12 5.42
CA GLY A 47 3.22 4.90 4.22
C GLY A 47 2.44 4.08 3.19
N ALA A 48 2.13 4.71 2.06
CA ALA A 48 1.51 4.03 0.92
C ALA A 48 2.46 2.93 0.39
N PHE A 49 1.94 1.72 0.21
CA PHE A 49 2.70 0.64 -0.39
C PHE A 49 2.78 0.85 -1.90
N GLN A 50 3.92 1.36 -2.37
CA GLN A 50 4.17 1.59 -3.78
C GLN A 50 5.02 0.44 -4.36
N PRO A 51 4.82 0.05 -5.63
CA PRO A 51 5.69 -0.93 -6.28
C PRO A 51 7.14 -0.48 -6.29
N ARG A 52 8.07 -1.40 -6.00
CA ARG A 52 9.49 -1.14 -6.16
C ARG A 52 9.79 -0.85 -7.64
N ARG A 53 10.22 0.38 -7.92
CA ARG A 53 10.51 0.87 -9.27
C ARG A 53 11.72 0.16 -9.88
N LEU A 54 11.66 -0.07 -11.19
CA LEU A 54 12.81 -0.50 -11.99
C LEU A 54 13.92 0.54 -11.86
N ARG A 55 15.15 0.09 -11.66
CA ARG A 55 16.35 0.92 -11.67
C ARG A 55 17.30 0.33 -12.68
N ALA A 56 17.61 1.07 -13.73
CA ALA A 56 18.53 0.67 -14.78
C ALA A 56 19.18 1.93 -15.37
N LYS A 57 20.42 1.80 -15.84
CA LYS A 57 21.07 2.85 -16.62
C LYS A 57 20.22 3.18 -17.86
N GLY A 58 20.08 4.47 -18.20
CA GLY A 58 19.32 4.94 -19.37
C GLY A 58 17.79 4.94 -19.20
N LEU A 59 17.24 4.42 -18.10
CA LEU A 59 15.78 4.31 -17.92
C LEU A 59 15.07 5.67 -17.91
N ASP A 60 15.60 6.64 -17.16
CA ASP A 60 14.95 7.95 -16.97
C ASP A 60 14.95 8.78 -18.27
N ASP A 61 15.97 8.62 -19.11
CA ASP A 61 16.09 9.29 -20.40
C ASP A 61 15.06 8.77 -21.42
N LEU A 62 14.73 7.49 -21.33
CA LEU A 62 13.77 6.85 -22.25
C LEU A 62 12.33 7.29 -21.99
N LYS A 63 11.96 7.72 -20.76
CA LYS A 63 10.57 8.07 -20.39
C LYS A 63 9.55 7.03 -20.88
N ALA A 64 9.90 5.76 -20.74
CA ALA A 64 9.18 4.67 -21.38
C ALA A 64 7.79 4.43 -20.79
N ALA A 65 6.80 4.23 -21.65
CA ALA A 65 5.42 3.96 -21.24
C ALA A 65 5.11 2.45 -21.08
N ASN A 66 5.95 1.57 -21.61
CA ASN A 66 5.77 0.11 -21.62
C ASN A 66 6.35 -0.60 -20.38
N VAL A 67 6.39 0.10 -19.24
CA VAL A 67 6.84 -0.45 -17.95
C VAL A 67 5.69 -0.47 -16.95
N HIS A 68 5.27 -1.67 -16.60
CA HIS A 68 4.07 -1.94 -15.82
C HIS A 68 4.42 -2.48 -14.44
N TYR A 69 3.81 -1.90 -13.41
CA TYR A 69 3.96 -2.32 -12.02
C TYR A 69 2.70 -3.00 -11.46
N LYS A 70 1.64 -3.01 -12.27
CA LYS A 70 0.36 -3.68 -12.03
C LYS A 70 -0.23 -4.04 -13.39
N VAL A 71 -1.04 -5.09 -13.43
CA VAL A 71 -1.83 -5.44 -14.62
C VAL A 71 -3.28 -5.06 -14.36
N THR A 72 -3.79 -4.12 -15.16
CA THR A 72 -5.20 -3.67 -15.08
C THR A 72 -6.06 -4.27 -16.18
N ASP A 73 -5.49 -4.45 -17.37
CA ASP A 73 -6.12 -5.15 -18.50
C ASP A 73 -5.13 -6.17 -19.05
N ARG A 74 -5.54 -7.43 -19.13
CA ARG A 74 -4.70 -8.51 -19.66
C ARG A 74 -4.60 -8.47 -21.18
N LYS A 75 -5.61 -7.94 -21.87
CA LYS A 75 -5.69 -7.95 -23.34
C LYS A 75 -4.56 -7.15 -23.98
N GLN A 76 -4.05 -6.14 -23.30
CA GLN A 76 -2.91 -5.34 -23.79
C GLN A 76 -1.64 -6.17 -24.02
N PHE A 77 -1.51 -7.32 -23.35
CA PHE A 77 -0.35 -8.21 -23.46
C PHE A 77 -0.52 -9.32 -24.49
N SER A 78 -1.66 -9.39 -25.18
CA SER A 78 -1.91 -10.45 -26.15
C SER A 78 -1.00 -10.33 -27.38
N GLY A 79 -0.32 -11.43 -27.74
CA GLY A 79 0.62 -11.48 -28.85
C GLY A 79 1.89 -10.65 -28.66
N LYS A 80 2.22 -10.27 -27.41
CA LYS A 80 3.43 -9.50 -27.07
C LYS A 80 4.50 -10.39 -26.47
N ARG A 81 5.77 -10.03 -26.67
CA ARG A 81 6.90 -10.59 -25.93
C ARG A 81 7.00 -9.86 -24.59
N LEU A 82 6.89 -10.57 -23.49
CA LEU A 82 6.88 -9.96 -22.15
C LEU A 82 8.22 -10.23 -21.44
N ILE A 83 8.74 -9.21 -20.74
CA ILE A 83 9.82 -9.40 -19.76
C ILE A 83 9.20 -9.26 -18.37
N VAL A 84 9.13 -10.36 -17.63
CA VAL A 84 8.63 -10.37 -16.26
C VAL A 84 9.80 -10.35 -15.29
N LEU A 85 9.91 -9.31 -14.45
CA LEU A 85 10.97 -9.15 -13.46
C LEU A 85 10.44 -9.52 -12.07
N GLY A 86 10.87 -10.64 -11.50
CA GLY A 86 10.42 -11.05 -10.18
C GLY A 86 10.62 -12.54 -9.89
N GLY A 87 10.19 -12.98 -8.71
CA GLY A 87 10.22 -14.42 -8.36
C GLY A 87 9.53 -14.76 -7.05
N GLY A 88 8.61 -13.91 -6.61
CA GLY A 88 7.61 -14.24 -5.60
C GLY A 88 6.27 -14.56 -6.26
N ASP A 89 5.23 -14.76 -5.45
CA ASP A 89 3.91 -15.20 -5.92
C ASP A 89 3.36 -14.32 -7.04
N SER A 90 3.35 -12.99 -6.87
CA SER A 90 2.81 -12.08 -7.90
C SER A 90 3.50 -12.22 -9.26
N ALA A 91 4.82 -12.45 -9.29
CA ALA A 91 5.54 -12.60 -10.55
C ALA A 91 5.15 -13.90 -11.26
N LEU A 92 5.02 -14.99 -10.50
CA LEU A 92 4.67 -16.29 -11.05
C LEU A 92 3.20 -16.35 -11.43
N ASP A 93 2.29 -15.79 -10.63
CA ASP A 93 0.87 -15.72 -10.94
C ASP A 93 0.64 -15.01 -12.29
N TRP A 94 1.25 -13.85 -12.51
CA TRP A 94 1.14 -13.14 -13.78
C TRP A 94 1.86 -13.86 -14.93
N THR A 95 2.97 -14.55 -14.69
CA THR A 95 3.62 -15.37 -15.72
C THR A 95 2.68 -16.48 -16.19
N LEU A 96 2.08 -17.23 -15.25
CA LEU A 96 1.14 -18.32 -15.54
C LEU A 96 -0.11 -17.81 -16.25
N ASP A 97 -0.65 -16.68 -15.77
CA ASP A 97 -1.89 -16.09 -16.26
C ASP A 97 -1.73 -15.48 -17.67
N LEU A 98 -0.56 -14.93 -18.00
CA LEU A 98 -0.29 -14.31 -19.30
C LEU A 98 0.29 -15.28 -20.34
N ALA A 99 0.84 -16.42 -19.93
CA ALA A 99 1.47 -17.39 -20.84
C ALA A 99 0.54 -17.97 -21.91
N GLY A 100 -0.78 -17.91 -21.71
CA GLY A 100 -1.76 -18.34 -22.70
C GLY A 100 -2.09 -17.29 -23.78
N ILE A 101 -1.75 -16.02 -23.55
CA ILE A 101 -2.13 -14.91 -24.45
C ILE A 101 -0.92 -14.16 -25.01
N ALA A 102 0.21 -14.16 -24.30
CA ALA A 102 1.47 -13.58 -24.75
C ALA A 102 2.08 -14.41 -25.88
N ASP A 103 2.91 -13.78 -26.71
CA ASP A 103 3.69 -14.48 -27.74
C ASP A 103 4.82 -15.30 -27.07
N HIS A 104 5.53 -14.66 -26.14
CA HIS A 104 6.58 -15.30 -25.35
C HIS A 104 6.79 -14.54 -24.03
N ILE A 105 7.25 -15.22 -22.98
CA ILE A 105 7.60 -14.58 -21.71
C ILE A 105 9.04 -14.91 -21.30
N THR A 106 9.86 -13.89 -21.10
CA THR A 106 11.15 -14.05 -20.40
C THR A 106 10.97 -13.69 -18.93
N LEU A 107 11.02 -14.69 -18.03
CA LEU A 107 10.97 -14.51 -16.59
C LEU A 107 12.39 -14.30 -16.04
N VAL A 108 12.68 -13.09 -15.58
CA VAL A 108 13.99 -12.72 -15.03
C VAL A 108 13.94 -12.73 -13.50
N HIS A 109 14.80 -13.54 -12.88
CA HIS A 109 14.99 -13.58 -11.43
C HIS A 109 16.46 -13.51 -11.03
N ARG A 110 16.78 -12.85 -9.93
CA ARG A 110 18.17 -12.65 -9.46
C ARG A 110 18.84 -13.89 -8.83
N ARG A 111 18.14 -15.02 -8.71
CA ARG A 111 18.60 -16.24 -7.99
C ARG A 111 18.03 -17.48 -8.69
N ASN A 112 18.51 -18.66 -8.28
CA ASN A 112 18.06 -19.93 -8.85
C ASN A 112 16.74 -20.43 -8.21
N ALA A 113 16.44 -19.96 -7.00
CA ALA A 113 15.27 -20.41 -6.24
C ALA A 113 14.19 -19.32 -6.20
N TYR A 114 12.99 -19.70 -6.62
CA TYR A 114 11.79 -18.89 -6.46
C TYR A 114 11.26 -18.99 -5.02
N ARG A 115 10.65 -17.90 -4.56
CA ARG A 115 10.01 -17.82 -3.23
C ARG A 115 8.50 -18.07 -3.26
N ALA A 116 7.95 -18.24 -4.46
CA ALA A 116 6.52 -18.46 -4.63
C ALA A 116 6.10 -19.85 -4.14
N GLN A 117 4.79 -20.07 -4.08
CA GLN A 117 4.21 -21.38 -3.78
C GLN A 117 4.78 -22.48 -4.71
N PRO A 118 5.14 -23.66 -4.16
CA PRO A 118 5.74 -24.75 -4.94
C PRO A 118 4.94 -25.16 -6.17
N ALA A 119 3.60 -25.18 -6.05
CA ALA A 119 2.72 -25.53 -7.16
C ALA A 119 2.78 -24.50 -8.31
N SER A 120 2.95 -23.21 -8.01
CA SER A 120 3.12 -22.18 -9.04
C SER A 120 4.49 -22.29 -9.72
N VAL A 121 5.53 -22.65 -8.96
CA VAL A 121 6.87 -22.90 -9.50
C VAL A 121 6.85 -24.08 -10.47
N GLU A 122 6.22 -25.19 -10.10
CA GLU A 122 6.11 -26.39 -10.93
C GLU A 122 5.39 -26.11 -12.26
N LYS A 123 4.25 -25.42 -12.22
CA LYS A 123 3.53 -24.99 -13.43
C LYS A 123 4.38 -24.08 -14.32
N MET A 124 5.14 -23.17 -13.71
CA MET A 124 6.02 -22.27 -14.47
C MET A 124 7.14 -23.07 -15.15
N LYS A 125 7.73 -24.05 -14.47
CA LYS A 125 8.73 -24.95 -15.07
C LYS A 125 8.17 -25.75 -16.25
N GLN A 126 6.94 -26.25 -16.16
CA GLN A 126 6.27 -26.93 -17.28
C GLN A 126 6.11 -26.02 -18.49
N LEU A 127 5.80 -24.73 -18.30
CA LEU A 127 5.74 -23.76 -19.40
C LEU A 127 7.13 -23.48 -20.00
N ALA A 128 8.18 -23.54 -19.17
CA ALA A 128 9.55 -23.40 -19.64
C ALA A 128 9.98 -24.60 -20.50
N GLU A 129 9.63 -25.82 -20.09
CA GLU A 129 9.83 -27.04 -20.88
C GLU A 129 9.07 -27.00 -22.21
N GLN A 130 7.91 -26.35 -22.25
CA GLN A 130 7.11 -26.13 -23.47
C GLN A 130 7.67 -24.99 -24.36
N GLY A 131 8.72 -24.29 -23.93
CA GLY A 131 9.30 -23.16 -24.67
C GLY A 131 8.45 -21.87 -24.64
N LYS A 132 7.36 -21.83 -23.87
CA LYS A 132 6.50 -20.65 -23.72
C LYS A 132 7.10 -19.59 -22.79
N VAL A 133 7.91 -20.05 -21.83
CA VAL A 133 8.61 -19.19 -20.87
C VAL A 133 10.11 -19.47 -20.97
N THR A 134 10.92 -18.42 -21.09
CA THR A 134 12.36 -18.53 -20.87
C THR A 134 12.71 -18.01 -19.49
N GLU A 135 13.37 -18.82 -18.69
CA GLU A 135 13.90 -18.40 -17.40
C GLU A 135 15.28 -17.78 -17.58
N GLN A 136 15.47 -16.59 -17.02
CA GLN A 136 16.75 -15.91 -17.06
C GLN A 136 17.19 -15.49 -15.67
N GLN A 137 18.45 -15.76 -15.35
CA GLN A 137 19.05 -15.34 -14.09
C GLN A 137 19.90 -14.09 -14.27
N GLY A 138 19.69 -13.11 -13.39
CA GLY A 138 20.48 -11.89 -13.38
C GLY A 138 19.80 -10.69 -12.74
N THR A 139 20.51 -9.58 -12.74
CA THR A 139 20.00 -8.26 -12.34
C THR A 139 20.00 -7.31 -13.52
N VAL A 140 19.02 -6.43 -13.60
CA VAL A 140 18.95 -5.42 -14.67
C VAL A 140 20.07 -4.40 -14.49
N GLY A 141 20.90 -4.23 -15.51
CA GLY A 141 21.97 -3.23 -15.56
C GLY A 141 21.58 -1.98 -16.35
N GLU A 142 21.07 -2.18 -17.57
CA GLU A 142 20.78 -1.11 -18.52
C GLU A 142 19.44 -1.35 -19.23
N ALA A 143 18.69 -0.27 -19.46
CA ALA A 143 17.49 -0.26 -20.27
C ALA A 143 17.83 0.26 -21.66
N LEU A 144 17.44 -0.47 -22.70
CA LEU A 144 17.78 -0.18 -24.09
C LEU A 144 16.49 0.05 -24.88
N GLY A 145 16.46 1.11 -25.67
CA GLY A 145 15.31 1.41 -26.53
C GLY A 145 15.38 2.80 -27.13
N VAL A 146 14.21 3.32 -27.48
CA VAL A 146 14.01 4.65 -28.06
C VAL A 146 13.17 5.52 -27.11
N PRO A 147 13.19 6.86 -27.24
CA PRO A 147 12.31 7.71 -26.44
C PRO A 147 10.85 7.23 -26.49
N GLY A 148 10.26 7.00 -25.32
CA GLY A 148 8.91 6.47 -25.13
C GLY A 148 8.81 4.96 -24.96
N ARG A 149 9.87 4.17 -25.23
CA ARG A 149 9.78 2.70 -25.22
C ARG A 149 11.11 2.00 -24.90
N ILE A 150 11.05 0.96 -24.06
CA ILE A 150 12.15 0.00 -23.87
C ILE A 150 11.94 -1.20 -24.79
N ASP A 151 12.96 -1.57 -25.57
CA ASP A 151 12.93 -2.71 -26.48
C ASP A 151 13.69 -3.92 -25.91
N ALA A 152 14.65 -3.66 -25.01
CA ALA A 152 15.46 -4.69 -24.38
C ALA A 152 16.00 -4.25 -23.01
N LEU A 153 16.36 -5.23 -22.20
CA LEU A 153 17.16 -5.05 -21.00
C LEU A 153 18.52 -5.73 -21.16
N GLU A 154 19.58 -5.06 -20.73
CA GLU A 154 20.86 -5.72 -20.46
C GLU A 154 20.85 -6.24 -19.02
N LEU A 155 21.06 -7.54 -18.85
CA LEU A 155 21.17 -8.18 -17.55
C LEU A 155 22.62 -8.51 -17.24
N ASN A 156 23.01 -8.33 -15.97
CA ASN A 156 24.23 -8.89 -15.42
C ASN A 156 23.89 -10.27 -14.84
N THR A 157 24.45 -11.33 -15.42
CA THR A 157 24.25 -12.70 -14.95
C THR A 157 25.02 -12.97 -13.65
N LEU A 158 24.79 -14.13 -13.04
CA LEU A 158 25.53 -14.55 -11.85
C LEU A 158 27.02 -14.79 -12.16
N GLU A 159 27.32 -15.15 -13.40
CA GLU A 159 28.64 -15.38 -13.98
C GLU A 159 29.33 -14.07 -14.38
N ARG A 160 28.71 -12.91 -14.09
CA ARG A 160 29.19 -11.55 -14.46
C ARG A 160 29.25 -11.31 -15.96
N GLU A 161 28.49 -12.05 -16.73
CA GLU A 161 28.30 -11.81 -18.16
C GLU A 161 27.16 -10.82 -18.37
N LYS A 162 27.18 -10.14 -19.51
CA LYS A 162 26.11 -9.25 -19.96
C LYS A 162 25.32 -9.95 -21.04
N ILE A 163 24.02 -10.07 -20.82
CA ILE A 163 23.10 -10.66 -21.78
C ILE A 163 22.00 -9.68 -22.13
N ARG A 164 21.57 -9.70 -23.39
CA ARG A 164 20.47 -8.88 -23.88
C ARG A 164 19.19 -9.70 -23.89
N VAL A 165 18.15 -9.19 -23.24
CA VAL A 165 16.80 -9.77 -23.24
C VAL A 165 15.85 -8.80 -23.92
N GLU A 166 15.22 -9.24 -25.00
CA GLU A 166 14.30 -8.41 -25.77
C GLU A 166 12.84 -8.64 -25.34
N GLY A 167 12.03 -7.60 -25.45
CA GLY A 167 10.60 -7.68 -25.15
C GLY A 167 9.86 -6.40 -25.49
N ASP A 168 8.55 -6.53 -25.64
CA ASP A 168 7.65 -5.45 -25.99
C ASP A 168 7.08 -4.74 -24.77
N GLU A 169 6.86 -5.45 -23.67
CA GLU A 169 6.28 -4.96 -22.43
C GLU A 169 7.06 -5.48 -21.23
N LEU A 170 7.34 -4.61 -20.26
CA LEU A 170 8.07 -4.94 -19.04
C LEU A 170 7.11 -4.97 -17.86
N LEU A 171 7.11 -6.07 -17.12
CA LEU A 171 6.27 -6.29 -15.94
C LEU A 171 7.16 -6.42 -14.70
N VAL A 172 7.08 -5.46 -13.77
CA VAL A 172 7.99 -5.37 -12.62
C VAL A 172 7.29 -5.77 -11.32
N PHE A 173 7.62 -6.95 -10.80
CA PHE A 173 7.03 -7.56 -9.60
C PHE A 173 8.08 -7.84 -8.53
N TRP A 174 8.83 -6.81 -8.13
CA TRP A 174 9.81 -6.88 -7.05
C TRP A 174 9.22 -6.73 -5.64
N GLY A 175 7.89 -6.69 -5.54
CA GLY A 175 7.16 -6.40 -4.32
C GLY A 175 7.00 -4.90 -4.07
N LEU A 176 6.37 -4.57 -2.95
CA LEU A 176 6.07 -3.20 -2.56
C LEU A 176 7.16 -2.66 -1.62
N ALA A 177 7.35 -1.35 -1.62
CA ALA A 177 8.13 -0.62 -0.64
C ALA A 177 7.25 0.46 -0.02
N PRO A 178 7.38 0.70 1.30
CA PRO A 178 6.71 1.81 1.94
C PRO A 178 7.29 3.13 1.44
N ASP A 179 6.40 4.04 1.05
CA ASP A 179 6.68 5.42 0.71
C ASP A 179 5.70 6.33 1.44
N LEU A 180 6.14 7.51 1.90
CA LEU A 180 5.23 8.46 2.54
C LEU A 180 4.12 8.90 1.58
N GLY A 181 4.40 8.89 0.28
CA GLY A 181 3.44 9.27 -0.74
C GLY A 181 2.97 10.71 -0.51
N PRO A 182 1.68 11.00 -0.76
CA PRO A 182 1.13 12.35 -0.64
C PRO A 182 1.32 13.02 0.74
N ILE A 183 1.47 12.23 1.81
CA ILE A 183 1.66 12.74 3.19
C ILE A 183 2.88 13.67 3.29
N ALA A 184 3.91 13.42 2.47
CA ALA A 184 5.11 14.26 2.46
C ALA A 184 4.82 15.72 2.07
N ASP A 185 3.73 15.98 1.35
CA ASP A 185 3.37 17.31 0.83
C ASP A 185 2.33 18.03 1.71
N TRP A 186 1.83 17.39 2.77
CA TRP A 186 0.74 17.91 3.62
C TRP A 186 1.17 18.97 4.64
N SER A 187 2.35 19.58 4.46
CA SER A 187 2.93 20.57 5.39
C SER A 187 3.03 20.11 6.85
N LEU A 188 3.09 18.79 7.07
CA LEU A 188 3.34 18.19 8.38
C LEU A 188 4.83 18.24 8.70
N GLU A 189 5.15 18.30 10.00
CA GLU A 189 6.52 18.02 10.43
C GLU A 189 6.82 16.52 10.21
N ILE A 190 7.96 16.22 9.58
CA ILE A 190 8.37 14.85 9.26
C ILE A 190 9.79 14.60 9.78
N GLU A 191 9.96 13.63 10.67
CA GLU A 191 11.27 13.15 11.12
C GLU A 191 11.49 11.72 10.60
N LYS A 192 12.55 11.50 9.81
CA LYS A 192 12.95 10.16 9.31
C LYS A 192 11.79 9.37 8.69
N LYS A 193 10.96 10.05 7.91
CA LYS A 193 9.75 9.49 7.27
C LYS A 193 8.64 9.06 8.25
N GLN A 194 8.58 9.68 9.43
CA GLN A 194 7.53 9.49 10.42
C GLN A 194 7.02 10.86 10.89
N ILE A 195 5.79 10.89 11.38
CA ILE A 195 5.13 12.11 11.87
C ILE A 195 5.38 12.21 13.39
N PRO A 196 6.11 13.22 13.88
CA PRO A 196 6.21 13.47 15.32
C PRO A 196 4.84 13.80 15.90
N VAL A 197 4.55 13.25 17.09
CA VAL A 197 3.29 13.49 17.80
C VAL A 197 3.52 13.70 19.29
N ASP A 198 2.57 14.36 19.96
CA ASP A 198 2.55 14.40 21.42
C ASP A 198 2.13 13.04 22.01
N THR A 199 2.51 12.75 23.26
CA THR A 199 2.20 11.45 23.90
C THR A 199 0.94 11.47 24.77
N GLU A 200 0.24 12.61 24.87
CA GLU A 200 -1.02 12.73 25.63
C GLU A 200 -2.22 12.32 24.77
N LYS A 201 -2.21 12.71 23.50
CA LYS A 201 -3.33 12.52 22.56
C LYS A 201 -2.87 12.17 21.14
N PHE A 202 -1.57 12.09 20.88
CA PHE A 202 -1.02 11.74 19.56
C PHE A 202 -1.41 12.72 18.45
N GLN A 203 -1.53 14.02 18.79
CA GLN A 203 -1.73 15.08 17.83
C GLN A 203 -0.41 15.42 17.13
N THR A 204 -0.48 15.76 15.85
CA THR A 204 0.67 16.20 15.06
C THR A 204 0.96 17.68 15.30
N SER A 205 1.86 18.27 14.51
CA SER A 205 2.10 19.72 14.48
C SER A 205 0.88 20.54 14.01
N ILE A 206 -0.12 19.91 13.37
CA ILE A 206 -1.35 20.57 12.93
C ILE A 206 -2.48 20.24 13.92
N PRO A 207 -3.03 21.23 14.65
CA PRO A 207 -4.15 21.00 15.56
C PRO A 207 -5.34 20.36 14.85
N GLY A 208 -5.95 19.34 15.45
CA GLY A 208 -7.04 18.58 14.83
C GLY A 208 -6.61 17.46 13.89
N VAL A 209 -5.32 17.34 13.60
CA VAL A 209 -4.72 16.22 12.88
C VAL A 209 -3.94 15.34 13.87
N PHE A 210 -4.24 14.04 13.86
CA PHE A 210 -3.63 13.04 14.75
C PHE A 210 -2.90 12.00 13.91
N ALA A 211 -1.91 11.33 14.48
CA ALA A 211 -1.23 10.22 13.80
C ALA A 211 -1.02 9.04 14.74
N VAL A 212 -1.39 7.83 14.31
CA VAL A 212 -1.36 6.61 15.14
C VAL A 212 -0.77 5.43 14.37
N GLY A 213 -0.22 4.46 15.10
CA GLY A 213 0.43 3.30 14.52
C GLY A 213 1.83 3.62 13.98
N ASP A 214 2.32 2.84 13.02
CA ASP A 214 3.73 2.86 12.61
C ASP A 214 4.18 4.16 11.91
N ILE A 215 3.23 5.02 11.52
CA ILE A 215 3.49 6.28 10.82
C ILE A 215 4.03 7.36 11.76
N ASN A 216 3.70 7.29 13.05
CA ASN A 216 4.10 8.31 14.00
C ASN A 216 5.46 8.00 14.66
N THR A 217 5.99 8.99 15.36
CA THR A 217 7.18 8.86 16.21
C THR A 217 7.06 9.72 17.46
N TYR A 218 7.64 9.23 18.55
CA TYR A 218 7.79 9.91 19.84
C TYR A 218 8.82 9.15 20.68
N PRO A 219 9.41 9.74 21.74
CA PRO A 219 10.37 9.06 22.60
C PRO A 219 9.84 7.72 23.13
N GLY A 220 10.54 6.63 22.82
CA GLY A 220 10.16 5.28 23.25
C GLY A 220 9.21 4.52 22.33
N LYS A 221 8.81 5.09 21.18
CA LYS A 221 7.94 4.42 20.19
C LYS A 221 8.39 2.99 19.88
N LYS A 222 7.43 2.06 19.89
CA LYS A 222 7.58 0.67 19.41
C LYS A 222 6.56 0.40 18.31
N LYS A 223 7.04 -0.10 17.16
CA LYS A 223 6.24 -0.49 16.00
C LYS A 223 5.53 -1.82 16.24
N LEU A 224 4.52 -1.77 17.09
CA LEU A 224 3.76 -2.94 17.53
C LEU A 224 2.28 -2.61 17.48
N ILE A 225 1.48 -3.61 17.14
CA ILE A 225 0.02 -3.48 17.03
C ILE A 225 -0.59 -2.97 18.34
N LEU A 226 -0.10 -3.45 19.50
CA LEU A 226 -0.60 -3.01 20.81
C LEU A 226 -0.36 -1.51 21.09
N SER A 227 0.75 -0.93 20.62
CA SER A 227 1.03 0.50 20.74
C SER A 227 0.01 1.27 19.91
N GLY A 228 -0.23 0.83 18.67
CA GLY A 228 -1.26 1.41 17.80
C GLY A 228 -2.65 1.42 18.43
N PHE A 229 -3.04 0.39 19.18
CA PHE A 229 -4.31 0.38 19.92
C PHE A 229 -4.35 1.42 21.04
N HIS A 230 -3.29 1.52 21.84
CA HIS A 230 -3.18 2.56 22.87
C HIS A 230 -3.23 3.97 22.26
N GLU A 231 -2.52 4.15 21.14
CA GLU A 231 -2.45 5.42 20.43
C GLU A 231 -3.81 5.84 19.86
N ALA A 232 -4.50 4.91 19.19
CA ALA A 232 -5.85 5.14 18.67
C ALA A 232 -6.85 5.46 19.78
N ALA A 233 -6.71 4.85 20.96
CA ALA A 233 -7.55 5.16 22.10
C ALA A 233 -7.38 6.62 22.54
N LEU A 234 -6.15 7.08 22.84
CA LEU A 234 -5.94 8.46 23.27
C LEU A 234 -6.24 9.48 22.16
N ALA A 235 -5.94 9.16 20.90
CA ALA A 235 -6.30 10.01 19.76
C ALA A 235 -7.81 10.22 19.65
N ALA A 236 -8.62 9.18 19.86
CA ALA A 236 -10.09 9.32 19.86
C ALA A 236 -10.57 10.29 20.95
N PHE A 237 -9.92 10.31 22.12
CA PHE A 237 -10.22 11.28 23.17
C PHE A 237 -9.83 12.71 22.73
N GLY A 238 -8.65 12.86 22.12
CA GLY A 238 -8.18 14.12 21.54
C GLY A 238 -9.11 14.68 20.46
N VAL A 239 -9.58 13.82 19.55
CA VAL A 239 -10.53 14.19 18.48
C VAL A 239 -11.83 14.73 19.07
N GLN A 240 -12.43 14.06 20.06
CA GLN A 240 -13.66 14.56 20.68
C GLN A 240 -13.46 15.95 21.30
N LYS A 241 -12.35 16.16 22.02
CA LYS A 241 -12.05 17.45 22.64
C LYS A 241 -11.78 18.54 21.62
N HIS A 242 -11.20 18.19 20.47
CA HIS A 242 -10.99 19.12 19.36
C HIS A 242 -12.32 19.54 18.70
N LEU A 243 -13.20 18.56 18.43
CA LEU A 243 -14.48 18.81 17.78
C LEU A 243 -15.50 19.51 18.68
N ASP A 244 -15.47 19.23 19.98
CA ASP A 244 -16.37 19.83 20.97
C ASP A 244 -15.60 20.15 22.27
N PRO A 245 -14.97 21.33 22.35
CA PRO A 245 -14.17 21.72 23.51
C PRO A 245 -14.97 21.85 24.80
N GLU A 246 -16.27 22.16 24.72
CA GLU A 246 -17.13 22.34 25.89
C GLU A 246 -17.75 21.03 26.39
N ALA A 247 -17.82 20.01 25.53
CA ALA A 247 -18.30 18.69 25.93
C ALA A 247 -17.43 18.07 27.04
N ARG A 248 -18.12 17.64 28.10
CA ARG A 248 -17.50 16.87 29.18
C ARG A 248 -17.26 15.43 28.72
N GLN A 249 -16.00 15.01 28.74
CA GLN A 249 -15.60 13.67 28.32
C GLN A 249 -15.58 12.72 29.51
N PHE A 250 -16.55 11.81 29.56
CA PHE A 250 -16.64 10.79 30.63
C PHE A 250 -16.01 9.48 30.17
N LEU A 251 -15.03 8.99 30.93
CA LEU A 251 -14.52 7.64 30.74
C LEU A 251 -15.58 6.63 31.18
N GLN A 252 -16.07 5.82 30.24
CA GLN A 252 -17.06 4.79 30.49
C GLN A 252 -16.49 3.42 30.11
N TYR A 253 -16.60 2.45 31.02
CA TYR A 253 -16.14 1.09 30.76
C TYR A 253 -17.19 0.33 29.94
N THR A 254 -16.72 -0.36 28.89
CA THR A 254 -17.58 -1.15 27.99
C THR A 254 -18.25 -2.34 28.67
N THR A 255 -17.78 -2.73 29.86
CA THR A 255 -18.34 -3.83 30.67
C THR A 255 -19.55 -3.42 31.51
N THR A 256 -19.67 -2.13 31.86
CA THR A 256 -20.67 -1.66 32.83
C THR A 256 -21.57 -0.55 32.30
N SER A 257 -21.16 0.18 31.26
CA SER A 257 -21.96 1.31 30.74
C SER A 257 -23.11 0.85 29.85
N PRO A 258 -24.38 1.14 30.22
CA PRO A 258 -25.52 0.87 29.35
C PRO A 258 -25.46 1.65 28.03
N ILE A 259 -24.92 2.88 28.06
CA ILE A 259 -24.74 3.71 26.87
C ILE A 259 -23.77 3.03 25.89
N MET A 260 -22.68 2.45 26.41
CA MET A 260 -21.73 1.71 25.58
C MET A 260 -22.33 0.42 25.04
N HIS A 261 -23.11 -0.32 25.85
CA HIS A 261 -23.82 -1.51 25.37
C HIS A 261 -24.79 -1.18 24.23
N LYS A 262 -25.54 -0.09 24.35
CA LYS A 262 -26.44 0.41 23.30
C LYS A 262 -25.68 0.72 22.01
N ARG A 263 -24.58 1.49 22.11
CA ARG A 263 -23.72 1.82 20.96
C ARG A 263 -23.08 0.60 20.31
N LEU A 264 -22.78 -0.43 21.11
CA LEU A 264 -22.19 -1.69 20.63
C LEU A 264 -23.23 -2.70 20.13
N GLY A 265 -24.53 -2.44 20.35
CA GLY A 265 -25.62 -3.35 20.00
C GLY A 265 -25.66 -4.64 20.84
N VAL A 266 -25.26 -4.57 22.10
CA VAL A 266 -25.16 -5.73 23.02
C VAL A 266 -26.11 -5.65 24.23
N GLU A 267 -27.17 -4.84 24.14
CA GLU A 267 -28.20 -4.79 25.18
C GLU A 267 -28.77 -6.20 25.43
N LYS A 268 -28.82 -6.61 26.70
CA LYS A 268 -29.55 -7.81 27.10
C LYS A 268 -31.03 -7.48 27.03
N GLU A 269 -31.81 -8.25 26.26
CA GLU A 269 -33.26 -8.25 26.40
C GLU A 269 -33.59 -8.63 27.84
N GLU A 270 -34.05 -7.68 28.65
CA GLU A 270 -34.67 -8.01 29.93
C GLU A 270 -35.97 -8.76 29.61
N LYS A 271 -35.94 -10.09 29.77
CA LYS A 271 -37.16 -10.88 29.88
C LYS A 271 -37.96 -10.29 31.03
N LYS A 272 -39.02 -9.54 30.71
CA LYS A 272 -40.08 -9.24 31.67
C LYS A 272 -40.73 -10.57 32.05
N GLU A 273 -40.27 -11.17 33.14
CA GLU A 273 -41.09 -12.12 33.89
C GLU A 273 -42.29 -11.33 34.43
N THR A 274 -43.40 -11.39 33.70
CA THR A 274 -44.72 -11.11 34.27
C THR A 274 -44.93 -12.06 35.43
N ALA A 275 -44.81 -11.55 36.66
CA ALA A 275 -45.30 -12.22 37.85
C ALA A 275 -46.81 -12.50 37.67
N GLY A 276 -47.19 -13.77 37.80
CA GLY A 276 -48.57 -14.21 37.85
C GLY A 276 -49.23 -13.96 39.20
#